data_AF-A0A9D3NAG0-F1
#
_entry.id   AF-A0A9D3NAG0-F1
#
_cell.length_a   1.000
_cell.length_b   1.000
_cell.length_c   1.000
_cell.angle_alpha   90.00
_cell.angle_beta   90.00
_cell.angle_gamma   90.00
#
_symmetry.space_group_name_H-M   'P 1'
#
loop_
_entity.id
_entity.type
_entity.pdbx_description
1 polymer ?
#
loop_
_entity_poly.entity_id
_entity_poly.type
_entity_poly.pdbx_seq_one_letter_code
_entity_poly.pdbx_strand_id
1 'polypeptide(L)'
;MDEHAVVVARRSKILHSACQALSKSFFAWHRTPRIEFVRESADDFGGPQREFFRLLMIEEGELDRFDFQDLPDSEVHFKMQQIHQCTSVSDLISLKANLGDWIADCGVHWIYTAGLSDMLRIYSLVIKHFIYHRPASMISQFKAGVNSSSRKEHLL
;
A
#
# COMPACT_ATOMS: atom_id res chain seq x y z
N MET A 1 5.03 31.15 1.81
CA MET A 1 4.11 30.36 2.65
C MET A 1 3.93 29.03 1.96
N ASP A 2 4.36 27.95 2.60
CA ASP A 2 4.36 26.62 1.99
C ASP A 2 2.98 26.00 2.19
N GLU A 3 2.11 26.16 1.20
CA GLU A 3 0.72 25.75 1.28
C GLU A 3 0.64 24.23 1.02
N HIS A 4 0.55 23.45 2.09
CA HIS A 4 0.28 22.01 1.97
C HIS A 4 -1.14 21.81 1.45
N ALA A 5 -1.31 20.96 0.44
CA ALA A 5 -2.64 20.53 0.01
C ALA A 5 -3.32 19.76 1.15
N VAL A 6 -4.29 20.38 1.82
CA VAL A 6 -5.05 19.74 2.90
C VAL A 6 -6.18 18.90 2.31
N VAL A 7 -6.21 17.63 2.68
CA VAL A 7 -7.27 16.69 2.35
C VAL A 7 -8.08 16.43 3.62
N VAL A 8 -9.30 16.96 3.65
CA VAL A 8 -10.26 16.69 4.73
C VAL A 8 -11.04 15.44 4.37
N ALA A 9 -10.83 14.37 5.11
CA ALA A 9 -11.36 13.05 4.82
C ALA A 9 -12.42 12.60 5.83
N ARG A 10 -13.48 11.96 5.36
CA ARG A 10 -14.43 11.22 6.22
C ARG A 10 -14.19 9.73 6.06
N ARG A 11 -13.97 9.02 7.16
CA ARG A 11 -13.73 7.55 7.18
C ARG A 11 -14.79 6.72 6.46
N SER A 12 -16.05 7.18 6.45
CA SER A 12 -17.17 6.49 5.78
C SER A 12 -17.38 6.88 4.31
N LYS A 13 -16.57 7.79 3.76
CA LYS A 13 -16.67 8.32 2.40
C LYS A 13 -15.27 8.61 1.86
N ILE A 14 -14.35 7.66 2.00
CA ILE A 14 -12.92 7.92 1.80
C ILE A 14 -12.60 8.20 0.33
N LEU A 15 -13.10 7.38 -0.58
CA LEU A 15 -12.93 7.53 -2.02
C LEU A 15 -13.54 8.85 -2.49
N HIS A 16 -14.76 9.15 -2.06
CA HIS A 16 -15.42 10.43 -2.37
C HIS A 16 -14.61 11.64 -1.85
N SER A 17 -14.08 11.57 -0.62
CA SER A 17 -13.25 12.63 -0.06
C SER A 17 -11.95 12.83 -0.84
N ALA A 18 -11.34 11.73 -1.30
CA ALA A 18 -10.13 11.77 -2.12
C ALA A 18 -10.40 12.36 -3.51
N CYS A 19 -11.42 11.88 -4.23
CA CYS A 19 -11.82 12.43 -5.53
C CYS A 19 -12.11 13.93 -5.42
N GLN A 20 -12.86 14.36 -4.41
CA GLN A 20 -13.15 15.77 -4.18
C GLN A 20 -11.88 16.60 -3.96
N ALA A 21 -10.88 16.06 -3.25
CA ALA A 21 -9.61 16.74 -3.04
C ALA A 21 -8.76 16.81 -4.33
N LEU A 22 -8.73 15.73 -5.11
CA LEU A 22 -8.02 15.65 -6.39
C LEU A 22 -8.64 16.55 -7.47
N SER A 23 -9.95 16.78 -7.43
CA SER A 23 -10.64 17.68 -8.36
C SER A 23 -10.38 19.17 -8.10
N LYS A 24 -9.65 19.53 -7.04
CA LYS A 24 -9.32 20.93 -6.74
C LYS A 24 -8.16 21.39 -7.64
N SER A 25 -8.32 22.54 -8.29
CA SER A 25 -7.34 23.11 -9.24
C SER A 25 -5.96 23.39 -8.64
N PHE A 26 -5.87 23.50 -7.32
CA PHE A 26 -4.64 23.73 -6.56
C PHE A 26 -4.07 22.46 -5.92
N PHE A 27 -4.59 21.28 -6.26
CA PHE A 27 -4.03 20.03 -5.76
C PHE A 27 -2.66 19.77 -6.40
N ALA A 28 -1.61 20.07 -5.65
CA ALA A 28 -0.24 19.80 -6.06
C ALA A 28 0.06 18.30 -5.92
N TRP A 29 -0.17 17.53 -6.99
CA TRP A 29 0.08 16.08 -7.06
C TRP A 29 1.53 15.68 -6.71
N HIS A 30 2.47 16.61 -6.89
CA HIS A 30 3.88 16.43 -6.56
C HIS A 30 4.21 16.70 -5.08
N ARG A 31 3.24 17.16 -4.28
CA ARG A 31 3.40 17.45 -2.85
C ARG A 31 2.67 16.41 -2.02
N THR A 32 3.26 16.08 -0.87
CA THR A 32 2.64 15.18 0.11
C THR A 32 1.44 15.90 0.76
N PRO A 33 0.19 15.41 0.63
CA PRO A 33 -0.98 16.07 1.20
C PRO A 33 -1.01 15.92 2.72
N ARG A 34 -1.48 16.97 3.41
CA ARG A 34 -1.80 16.90 4.84
C ARG A 34 -3.20 16.32 4.99
N ILE A 35 -3.31 15.19 5.68
CA ILE A 35 -4.58 14.51 5.87
C ILE A 35 -5.18 14.91 7.21
N GLU A 36 -6.47 15.29 7.19
CA GLU A 36 -7.25 15.56 8.39
C GLU A 36 -8.56 14.76 8.35
N PHE A 37 -8.76 13.88 9.32
CA PHE A 37 -10.04 13.19 9.45
C PHE A 37 -11.05 14.07 10.18
N VAL A 38 -12.26 14.14 9.64
CA VAL A 38 -13.33 14.98 10.20
C VAL A 38 -13.60 14.59 11.65
N ARG A 39 -13.48 15.56 12.56
CA ARG A 39 -13.65 15.43 14.03
C ARG A 39 -12.58 14.61 14.74
N GLU A 40 -11.46 14.35 14.09
CA GLU A 40 -10.31 13.70 14.71
C GLU A 40 -9.20 14.72 14.91
N SER A 41 -8.56 14.69 16.07
CA SER A 41 -7.30 15.38 16.33
C SER A 41 -6.18 14.36 16.20
N ALA A 42 -5.08 14.73 15.57
CA ALA A 42 -3.92 13.87 15.44
C ALA A 42 -2.70 14.57 16.02
N ASP A 43 -2.00 13.87 16.91
CA ASP A 43 -0.77 14.35 17.52
C ASP A 43 0.43 14.27 16.57
N ASP A 44 0.31 13.46 15.49
CA ASP A 44 1.28 13.35 14.41
C ASP A 44 0.64 13.60 13.03
N PHE A 45 1.42 14.13 12.08
CA PHE A 45 0.96 14.29 10.69
C PHE A 45 1.08 12.98 9.89
N GLY A 46 1.85 12.01 10.39
CA GLY A 46 2.14 10.75 9.70
C GLY A 46 1.05 9.70 9.85
N GLY A 47 0.42 9.59 11.03
CA GLY A 47 -0.64 8.63 11.32
C GLY A 47 -1.86 8.79 10.42
N PRO A 48 -2.48 9.99 10.35
CA PRO A 48 -3.62 10.25 9.48
C PRO A 48 -3.33 9.94 8.01
N GLN A 49 -2.12 10.24 7.56
CA GLN A 49 -1.70 9.98 6.19
C GLN A 49 -1.66 8.49 5.86
N ARG A 50 -0.96 7.69 6.68
CA ARG A 50 -0.91 6.23 6.48
C ARG A 50 -2.31 5.64 6.48
N GLU A 51 -3.14 6.09 7.40
CA GLU A 51 -4.51 5.60 7.57
C GLU A 51 -5.42 5.98 6.38
N PHE A 52 -5.30 7.19 5.84
CA PHE A 52 -6.10 7.61 4.68
C PHE A 52 -5.80 6.81 3.44
N PHE A 53 -4.52 6.58 3.14
CA PHE A 53 -4.16 5.71 2.03
C PHE A 53 -4.56 4.25 2.29
N ARG A 54 -4.44 3.75 3.53
CA ARG A 54 -4.92 2.41 3.90
C ARG A 54 -6.42 2.26 3.63
N LEU A 55 -7.23 3.26 4.00
CA LEU A 55 -8.67 3.27 3.80
C LEU A 55 -9.05 3.44 2.32
N LEU A 56 -8.32 4.25 1.55
CA LEU A 56 -8.51 4.34 0.10
C LEU A 56 -8.33 2.98 -0.55
N MET A 57 -7.28 2.25 -0.16
CA MET A 57 -7.02 0.88 -0.62
C MET A 57 -7.99 -0.18 -0.07
N ILE A 58 -8.95 0.21 0.77
CA ILE A 58 -10.02 -0.68 1.26
C ILE A 58 -11.35 -0.35 0.58
N GLU A 59 -11.61 0.94 0.31
CA GLU A 59 -12.76 1.37 -0.49
C GLU A 59 -12.56 1.09 -2.00
N GLU A 60 -11.33 1.12 -2.50
CA GLU A 60 -10.95 0.52 -3.78
C GLU A 60 -11.02 -1.01 -3.65
N GLY A 61 -12.23 -1.54 -3.78
CA GLY A 61 -12.55 -2.97 -3.76
C GLY A 61 -12.07 -3.72 -5.00
N GLU A 62 -10.99 -3.27 -5.64
CA GLU A 62 -10.54 -3.76 -6.96
C GLU A 62 -9.03 -4.08 -7.01
N LEU A 63 -8.43 -4.53 -5.90
CA LEU A 63 -7.06 -5.10 -5.94
C LEU A 63 -7.00 -6.42 -6.71
N ASP A 64 -8.14 -7.08 -6.85
CA ASP A 64 -8.42 -8.20 -7.75
C ASP A 64 -8.44 -7.80 -9.23
N ARG A 65 -8.53 -6.50 -9.57
CA ARG A 65 -8.36 -6.00 -10.95
C ARG A 65 -6.94 -5.62 -11.33
N PHE A 66 -6.06 -5.44 -10.35
CA PHE A 66 -4.66 -5.13 -10.66
C PHE A 66 -3.97 -6.34 -11.27
N ASP A 67 -3.58 -6.18 -12.53
CA ASP A 67 -2.79 -7.18 -13.23
C ASP A 67 -1.37 -7.14 -12.70
N PHE A 68 -0.85 -8.29 -12.26
CA PHE A 68 0.55 -8.39 -11.86
C PHE A 68 1.48 -7.99 -13.02
N GLN A 69 0.99 -7.99 -14.26
CA GLN A 69 1.71 -7.51 -15.44
C GLN A 69 2.22 -6.07 -15.32
N ASP A 70 1.52 -5.23 -14.56
CA ASP A 70 1.90 -3.83 -14.36
C ASP A 70 3.05 -3.64 -13.36
N LEU A 71 3.47 -4.71 -12.66
CA LEU A 71 4.62 -4.65 -11.76
C LEU A 71 5.93 -4.61 -12.58
N PRO A 72 6.93 -3.79 -12.23
CA PRO A 72 8.18 -3.71 -13.00
C PRO A 72 9.15 -4.88 -12.72
N ASP A 73 8.89 -5.70 -11.71
CA ASP A 73 9.81 -6.72 -11.20
C ASP A 73 9.50 -8.11 -11.78
N SER A 74 10.41 -8.64 -12.61
CA SER A 74 10.23 -9.91 -13.31
C SER A 74 10.25 -11.14 -12.38
N GLU A 75 10.95 -11.07 -11.25
CA GLU A 75 10.94 -12.15 -10.26
C GLU A 75 9.58 -12.19 -9.54
N VAL A 76 9.05 -11.01 -9.21
CA VAL A 76 7.71 -10.87 -8.61
C VAL A 76 6.65 -11.39 -9.58
N HIS A 77 6.74 -11.06 -10.87
CA HIS A 77 5.84 -11.61 -11.90
C HIS A 77 5.79 -13.13 -11.89
N PHE A 78 6.95 -13.78 -11.94
CA PHE A 78 7.04 -15.24 -11.97
C PHE A 78 6.37 -15.88 -10.75
N LYS A 79 6.54 -15.28 -9.56
CA LYS A 79 5.92 -15.76 -8.33
C LYS A 79 4.42 -15.46 -8.29
N MET A 80 3.99 -14.28 -8.75
CA MET A 80 2.57 -13.92 -8.86
C MET A 80 1.82 -14.81 -9.84
N GLN A 81 2.45 -15.18 -10.96
CA GLN A 81 1.88 -16.11 -11.92
C GLN A 81 1.61 -17.49 -11.30
N GLN A 82 2.51 -18.00 -10.46
CA GLN A 82 2.28 -19.26 -9.74
C GLN A 82 1.11 -19.16 -8.75
N ILE A 83 0.97 -18.03 -8.04
CA ILE A 83 -0.18 -17.77 -7.16
C ILE A 83 -1.48 -17.76 -7.97
N HIS A 84 -1.48 -17.07 -9.11
CA HIS A 84 -2.65 -16.95 -10.00
C HIS A 84 -3.07 -18.30 -10.62
N GLN A 85 -2.11 -19.18 -10.92
CA GLN A 85 -2.37 -20.49 -11.54
C GLN A 85 -2.72 -21.59 -10.53
N CYS A 86 -2.62 -21.32 -9.24
CA CYS A 86 -2.92 -22.29 -8.18
C CYS A 86 -4.44 -22.55 -8.09
N THR A 87 -4.90 -23.67 -8.66
CA THR A 87 -6.33 -24.02 -8.77
C THR A 87 -6.68 -25.34 -8.09
N SER A 88 -5.68 -26.13 -7.70
CA SER A 88 -5.86 -27.42 -7.03
C SER A 88 -5.11 -27.53 -5.70
N VAL A 89 -5.51 -28.48 -4.86
CA VAL A 89 -4.88 -28.70 -3.54
C VAL A 89 -3.40 -29.08 -3.71
N SER A 90 -3.06 -29.80 -4.78
CA SER A 90 -1.68 -30.17 -5.11
C SER A 90 -0.84 -28.93 -5.45
N ASP A 91 -1.41 -28.00 -6.22
CA ASP A 91 -0.77 -26.72 -6.53
C ASP A 91 -0.53 -25.93 -5.25
N LEU A 92 -1.54 -25.87 -4.36
CA LEU A 92 -1.44 -25.15 -3.09
C LEU A 92 -0.36 -25.74 -2.17
N ILE A 93 -0.23 -27.06 -2.11
CA ILE A 93 0.85 -27.73 -1.36
C ILE A 93 2.22 -27.32 -1.93
N SER A 94 2.35 -27.34 -3.26
CA SER A 94 3.59 -26.96 -3.95
C SER A 94 3.91 -25.46 -3.76
N LEU A 95 2.88 -24.62 -3.82
CA LEU A 95 2.97 -23.17 -3.61
C LEU A 95 3.47 -22.88 -2.19
N LYS A 96 2.91 -23.54 -1.17
CA LYS A 96 3.35 -23.39 0.23
C LYS A 96 4.80 -23.83 0.42
N ALA A 97 5.21 -24.91 -0.23
CA ALA A 97 6.57 -25.42 -0.12
C ALA A 97 7.60 -24.50 -0.79
N ASN A 98 7.26 -23.92 -1.95
CA ASN A 98 8.21 -23.15 -2.76
C ASN A 98 8.18 -21.65 -2.50
N LEU A 99 7.00 -21.09 -2.17
CA LEU A 99 6.77 -19.65 -2.04
C LEU A 99 6.19 -19.23 -0.67
N GLY A 100 5.99 -20.17 0.26
CA GLY A 100 5.35 -19.88 1.55
C GLY A 100 6.04 -18.75 2.32
N ASP A 101 7.36 -18.80 2.48
CA ASP A 101 8.11 -17.76 3.21
C ASP A 101 8.01 -16.41 2.51
N TRP A 102 8.16 -16.40 1.18
CA TRP A 102 8.04 -15.17 0.39
C TRP A 102 6.64 -14.55 0.47
N ILE A 103 5.59 -15.37 0.43
CA ILE A 103 4.20 -14.94 0.60
C ILE A 103 3.97 -14.41 2.03
N ALA A 104 4.57 -15.05 3.03
CA ALA A 104 4.51 -14.59 4.42
C ALA A 104 5.21 -13.23 4.62
N ASP A 105 6.36 -13.03 3.99
CA ASP A 105 7.10 -11.76 3.98
C ASP A 105 6.33 -10.63 3.26
N CYS A 106 5.45 -10.99 2.32
CA CYS A 106 4.51 -10.05 1.71
C CYS A 106 3.36 -9.63 2.65
N GLY A 107 3.28 -10.21 3.86
CA GLY A 107 2.27 -9.89 4.89
C GLY A 107 1.16 -10.95 5.05
N VAL A 108 1.30 -12.11 4.41
CA VAL A 108 0.34 -13.22 4.49
C VAL A 108 0.87 -14.31 5.43
N HIS A 109 1.07 -13.97 6.70
CA HIS A 109 1.69 -14.87 7.70
C HIS A 109 0.92 -16.19 7.94
N TRP A 110 -0.34 -16.26 7.49
CA TRP A 110 -1.21 -17.43 7.63
C TRP A 110 -1.25 -18.34 6.38
N ILE A 111 -0.36 -18.12 5.40
CA ILE A 111 -0.31 -18.92 4.16
C ILE A 111 -0.23 -20.42 4.40
N TYR A 112 0.51 -20.89 5.42
CA TYR A 112 0.64 -22.32 5.71
C TYR A 112 -0.67 -22.97 6.17
N THR A 113 -1.57 -22.21 6.80
CA THR A 113 -2.90 -22.66 7.22
C THR A 113 -4.00 -22.36 6.19
N ALA A 114 -3.68 -21.64 5.10
CA ALA A 114 -4.65 -21.24 4.09
C ALA A 114 -5.24 -22.43 3.31
N GLY A 115 -6.49 -22.31 2.88
CA GLY A 115 -7.16 -23.22 1.94
C GLY A 115 -7.24 -22.65 0.53
N LEU A 116 -7.77 -23.44 -0.42
CA LEU A 116 -7.96 -22.98 -1.80
C LEU A 116 -8.92 -21.79 -1.92
N SER A 117 -9.91 -21.71 -1.04
CA SER A 117 -10.85 -20.57 -0.99
C SER A 117 -10.16 -19.23 -0.69
N ASP A 118 -8.95 -19.27 -0.13
CA ASP A 118 -8.20 -18.07 0.24
C ASP A 118 -7.34 -17.52 -0.90
N MET A 119 -7.19 -18.23 -2.02
CA MET A 119 -6.22 -17.88 -3.07
C MET A 119 -6.43 -16.49 -3.66
N LEU A 120 -7.67 -16.07 -3.88
CA LEU A 120 -7.98 -14.72 -4.35
C LEU A 120 -7.52 -13.66 -3.33
N ARG A 121 -7.76 -13.92 -2.04
CA ARG A 121 -7.33 -13.04 -0.95
C ARG A 121 -5.81 -12.99 -0.83
N ILE A 122 -5.13 -14.12 -0.98
CA ILE A 122 -3.67 -14.21 -1.00
C ILE A 122 -3.12 -13.35 -2.16
N TYR A 123 -3.65 -13.54 -3.38
CA TYR A 123 -3.27 -12.76 -4.55
C TYR A 123 -3.39 -11.25 -4.29
N SER A 124 -4.56 -10.78 -3.83
CA SER A 124 -4.78 -9.35 -3.58
C SER A 124 -3.86 -8.78 -2.49
N LEU A 125 -3.56 -9.55 -1.44
CA LEU A 125 -2.65 -9.11 -0.38
C LEU A 125 -1.20 -9.01 -0.85
N VAL A 126 -0.75 -9.95 -1.70
CA VAL A 126 0.60 -9.89 -2.27
C VAL A 126 0.71 -8.72 -3.26
N ILE A 127 -0.27 -8.51 -4.14
CA ILE A 127 -0.32 -7.31 -5.01
C ILE A 127 -0.24 -6.03 -4.18
N LYS A 128 -1.05 -5.93 -3.12
CA LYS A 128 -1.06 -4.79 -2.19
C LYS A 128 0.32 -4.51 -1.60
N HIS A 129 1.10 -5.55 -1.29
CA HIS A 129 2.45 -5.39 -0.80
C HIS A 129 3.33 -4.59 -1.77
N PHE A 130 3.29 -4.96 -3.06
CA PHE A 130 4.15 -4.36 -4.08
C PHE A 130 3.69 -2.99 -4.57
N ILE A 131 2.38 -2.76 -4.68
CA ILE A 131 1.88 -1.45 -5.15
C ILE A 131 1.90 -0.39 -4.04
N TYR A 132 1.81 -0.79 -2.78
CA TYR A 132 1.62 0.15 -1.66
C TYR A 132 2.71 0.04 -0.60
N HIS A 133 2.84 -1.13 0.04
CA HIS A 133 3.71 -1.26 1.22
C HIS A 133 5.20 -1.03 0.87
N ARG A 134 5.68 -1.61 -0.24
CA ARG A 134 7.05 -1.41 -0.74
C ARG A 134 7.32 0.06 -1.10
N PRO A 135 6.55 0.71 -1.98
CA PRO A 135 6.75 2.12 -2.30
C PRO A 135 6.64 3.05 -1.08
N ALA A 136 5.65 2.83 -0.21
CA ALA A 136 5.50 3.62 1.00
C ALA A 136 6.72 3.50 1.93
N SER A 137 7.27 2.29 2.10
CA SER A 137 8.50 2.06 2.87
C SER A 137 9.70 2.75 2.25
N MET A 138 9.89 2.64 0.93
CA MET A 138 11.00 3.30 0.22
C MET A 138 10.93 4.83 0.34
N ILE A 139 9.75 5.42 0.16
CA ILE A 139 9.52 6.86 0.34
C ILE A 139 9.80 7.26 1.79
N SER A 140 9.35 6.47 2.76
CA SER A 140 9.59 6.74 4.18
C SER A 140 11.09 6.69 4.54
N GLN A 141 11.81 5.68 4.05
CA GLN A 141 13.26 5.56 4.25
C GLN A 141 14.01 6.73 3.60
N PHE A 142 13.63 7.11 2.37
CA PHE A 142 14.18 8.28 1.69
C PHE A 142 13.95 9.57 2.50
N LYS A 143 12.71 9.82 2.95
CA LYS A 143 12.38 10.98 3.80
C LYS A 143 13.19 10.99 5.10
N ALA A 144 13.33 9.84 5.75
CA ALA A 144 14.12 9.71 6.99
C ALA A 144 15.61 10.04 6.73
N GLY A 145 16.18 9.52 5.64
CA GLY A 145 17.54 9.82 5.22
C GLY A 145 17.76 11.31 4.98
N VAL A 146 16.92 11.95 4.15
CA VAL A 146 16.98 13.39 3.87
C VAL A 146 16.89 14.21 5.16
N ASN A 147 15.91 13.94 6.03
CA ASN A 147 15.71 14.66 7.29
C ASN A 147 16.87 14.47 8.29
N SER A 148 17.59 13.35 8.21
CA SER A 148 18.77 13.10 9.04
C SER A 148 20.01 13.85 8.55
N SER A 149 20.13 14.07 7.24
CA SER A 149 21.23 14.82 6.61
C SER A 149 21.03 16.33 6.75
N SER A 150 19.82 16.85 6.53
CA SER A 150 19.50 18.28 6.71
C SER A 150 19.66 18.76 8.16
N ARG A 151 19.61 17.85 9.14
CA ARG A 151 19.85 18.17 10.56
C ARG A 151 21.34 18.28 10.92
N LYS A 152 22.24 17.76 10.09
CA LYS A 152 23.70 17.83 10.32
C LYS A 152 24.32 19.14 9.82
N GLU A 153 23.70 19.82 8.87
CA GLU A 153 24.18 21.10 8.34
C GLU A 153 23.86 22.30 9.24
N HIS A 154 23.01 22.14 10.26
CA HIS A 154 22.71 23.18 11.26
C HIS A 154 23.53 23.07 12.56
N LEU A 155 24.49 22.14 12.61
CA LEU A 155 25.39 21.94 13.76
C LEU A 155 26.88 22.11 13.38
N LEU A 156 27.16 22.71 12.21
CA LEU A 156 28.50 23.15 11.78
C LEU A 156 28.52 24.65 11.56
#